data_AF-A0A2M6XZS3-F1
#
_entry.id   AF-A0A2M6XZS3-F1
#
_cell.length_a   1.000
_cell.length_b   1.000
_cell.length_c   1.000
_cell.angle_alpha   90.00
_cell.angle_beta   90.00
_cell.angle_gamma   90.00
#
_symmetry.space_group_name_H-M   'P 1'
#
loop_
_entity.id
_entity.type
_entity.pdbx_description
1 polymer ?
#
loop_
_entity_poly.entity_id
_entity_poly.type
_entity_poly.pdbx_seq_one_letter_code
_entity_poly.pdbx_strand_id
1 'polypeptide(L)'
;MQSRELLIANLKKQIEDLEKIPKSLRKAQNGIKLLIDQLQDESKTGTPPNYDLGADEYRVLLYTILGELKKNAKILIKTGDLIISMQKEANKERPSETQEFDS
;
A
#
# COMPACT_ATOMS: atom_id res chain seq x y z
N MET A 1 26.71 -10.37 3.21
CA MET A 1 25.67 -11.41 3.29
C MET A 1 24.72 -11.05 4.41
N GLN A 2 23.43 -10.83 4.15
CA GLN A 2 22.45 -10.82 5.24
C GLN A 2 22.41 -12.21 5.87
N SER A 3 22.31 -12.30 7.20
CA SER A 3 22.11 -13.61 7.82
C SER A 3 20.76 -14.17 7.38
N ARG A 4 20.69 -15.49 7.16
CA ARG A 4 19.45 -16.17 6.78
C ARG A 4 18.30 -15.87 7.76
N GLU A 5 18.63 -15.69 9.03
CA GLU A 5 17.70 -15.30 10.09
C GLU A 5 17.11 -13.90 9.87
N LEU A 6 17.94 -12.92 9.47
CA LEU A 6 17.49 -11.56 9.15
C LEU A 6 16.55 -11.56 7.93
N LEU A 7 16.86 -12.37 6.91
CA LEU A 7 16.00 -12.51 5.73
C LEU A 7 14.64 -13.10 6.10
N ILE A 8 14.62 -14.17 6.91
CA ILE A 8 13.38 -14.80 7.40
C ILE A 8 12.56 -13.79 8.22
N ALA A 9 13.20 -13.03 9.11
CA ALA A 9 12.53 -12.01 9.91
C ALA A 9 11.90 -10.92 9.03
N ASN A 10 12.63 -10.45 8.01
CA ASN A 10 12.12 -9.46 7.05
C ASN A 10 10.92 -9.98 6.26
N LEU A 11 10.98 -11.22 5.77
CA LEU A 11 9.87 -11.85 5.03
C LEU A 11 8.62 -12.02 5.92
N LYS A 12 8.78 -12.50 7.16
CA LYS A 12 7.67 -12.60 8.12
C LYS A 12 7.00 -11.24 8.35
N LYS A 13 7.80 -10.19 8.54
CA LYS A 13 7.28 -8.83 8.68
C LYS A 13 6.54 -8.35 7.43
N GLN A 14 7.02 -8.68 6.23
CA GLN A 14 6.29 -8.32 5.00
C GLN A 14 4.94 -9.04 4.92
N ILE A 15 4.84 -10.31 5.32
CA ILE A 15 3.57 -11.03 5.39
C ILE A 15 2.60 -10.31 6.33
N GLU A 16 3.04 -10.02 7.56
CA GLU A 16 2.21 -9.32 8.55
C GLU A 16 1.75 -7.93 8.07
N ASP A 17 2.61 -7.21 7.33
CA ASP A 17 2.26 -5.91 6.77
C ASP A 17 1.26 -6.04 5.60
N LEU A 18 1.45 -7.01 4.71
CA LEU A 18 0.53 -7.28 3.59
C LEU A 18 -0.87 -7.70 4.08
N GLU A 19 -0.95 -8.47 5.17
CA GLU A 19 -2.22 -8.86 5.79
C GLU A 19 -3.05 -7.67 6.29
N LYS A 20 -2.41 -6.51 6.54
CA LYS A 20 -3.12 -5.28 6.95
C LYS A 20 -3.79 -4.57 5.77
N ILE A 21 -3.34 -4.81 4.52
CA ILE A 21 -3.83 -4.10 3.33
C ILE A 21 -5.34 -4.30 3.12
N PRO A 22 -5.90 -5.53 3.13
CA PRO A 22 -7.34 -5.72 2.93
C PRO A 22 -8.20 -4.95 3.93
N LYS A 23 -7.78 -4.91 5.20
CA LYS A 23 -8.47 -4.15 6.25
C LYS A 23 -8.41 -2.64 6.00
N SER A 24 -7.25 -2.13 5.59
CA SER A 24 -7.06 -0.73 5.23
C SER A 24 -7.90 -0.33 4.00
N LEU A 25 -7.94 -1.17 2.97
CA LEU A 25 -8.77 -0.97 1.78
C LEU A 25 -10.26 -0.96 2.11
N ARG A 26 -10.75 -1.84 3.00
CA ARG A 26 -12.14 -1.77 3.49
C ARG A 26 -12.46 -0.45 4.17
N LYS A 27 -11.53 0.10 4.97
CA LYS A 27 -11.73 1.41 5.60
C LYS A 27 -11.86 2.52 4.57
N ALA A 28 -10.97 2.54 3.58
CA ALA A 28 -11.04 3.50 2.48
C ALA A 28 -12.36 3.37 1.70
N GLN A 29 -12.78 2.14 1.38
CA GLN A 29 -14.05 1.88 0.71
C GLN A 29 -15.25 2.38 1.52
N ASN A 30 -15.28 2.13 2.83
CA ASN A 30 -16.35 2.62 3.70
C ASN A 30 -16.37 4.16 3.78
N GLY A 31 -15.19 4.79 3.82
CA GLY A 31 -15.10 6.25 3.75
C GLY A 31 -15.71 6.80 2.46
N ILE A 32 -15.42 6.18 1.31
CA ILE A 32 -16.02 6.58 0.02
C ILE A 32 -17.53 6.40 0.02
N LYS A 33 -18.05 5.31 0.61
CA LYS A 33 -19.50 5.09 0.74
C LYS A 33 -20.16 6.19 1.57
N LEU A 34 -19.58 6.54 2.72
CA LEU A 34 -20.08 7.62 3.56
C LEU A 34 -20.12 8.96 2.81
N LEU A 35 -19.07 9.26 2.03
CA LEU A 35 -19.04 10.46 1.19
C LEU A 35 -20.18 10.46 0.15
N ILE A 36 -20.44 9.32 -0.49
CA ILE A 36 -21.55 9.17 -1.45
C ILE A 36 -22.89 9.41 -0.75
N ASP A 37 -23.12 8.78 0.41
CA ASP A 37 -24.37 8.89 1.16
C ASP A 37 -24.63 10.36 1.57
N GLN A 38 -23.61 11.06 2.08
CA GLN A 38 -23.70 12.47 2.45
C GLN A 38 -24.03 13.37 1.25
N LEU A 39 -23.32 13.20 0.13
CA LEU A 39 -23.59 13.98 -1.10
C LEU A 39 -24.99 13.71 -1.65
N GLN A 40 -25.50 12.48 -1.54
CA GLN A 40 -26.86 12.15 -1.95
C GLN A 40 -27.91 12.80 -1.04
N ASP A 41 -27.68 12.84 0.27
CA ASP A 41 -28.62 13.46 1.21
C ASP A 41 -28.66 15.00 1.06
N GLU A 42 -27.53 15.65 0.83
CA GLU A 42 -27.47 17.07 0.45
C GLU A 42 -28.28 17.34 -0.83
N SER A 43 -28.10 16.49 -1.85
CA SER A 43 -28.83 16.64 -3.11
C SER A 43 -30.35 16.53 -2.97
N LYS A 44 -30.83 15.73 -2.01
CA LYS A 44 -32.26 15.51 -1.75
C LYS A 44 -32.90 16.59 -0.87
N THR A 45 -32.12 17.18 0.03
CA THR A 45 -32.62 18.16 1.00
C THR A 45 -32.72 19.58 0.44
N GLY A 46 -32.29 19.80 -0.82
CA GLY A 46 -32.36 21.10 -1.48
C GLY A 46 -31.45 22.13 -0.82
N THR A 47 -30.36 21.68 -0.21
CA THR A 47 -29.43 22.54 0.52
C THR A 47 -28.88 23.61 -0.44
N PRO A 48 -28.91 24.91 -0.09
CA PRO A 48 -28.38 25.95 -0.96
C PRO A 48 -26.89 25.71 -1.24
N PRO A 49 -26.40 26.03 -2.46
CA PRO A 49 -25.00 25.81 -2.85
C PRO A 49 -23.96 26.55 -1.99
N ASN A 50 -24.42 27.46 -1.12
CA ASN A 50 -23.59 28.28 -0.23
C ASN A 50 -23.60 27.76 1.22
N TYR A 51 -24.27 26.64 1.48
CA TYR A 51 -24.46 26.07 2.82
C TYR A 51 -23.40 25.00 3.07
N ASP A 52 -22.43 25.32 3.92
CA ASP A 52 -21.29 24.45 4.26
C ASP A 52 -21.72 23.40 5.31
N LEU A 53 -22.32 22.29 4.87
CA LEU A 53 -22.71 21.16 5.72
C LEU A 53 -21.56 20.17 5.94
N GLY A 54 -20.34 20.66 6.13
CA GLY A 54 -19.23 19.82 6.56
C GLY A 54 -18.11 19.68 5.55
N ALA A 55 -17.70 20.76 4.88
CA ALA A 55 -16.46 20.78 4.09
C ALA A 55 -15.25 20.27 4.88
N ASP A 56 -15.19 20.55 6.18
CA ASP A 56 -14.16 20.00 7.08
C ASP A 56 -14.32 18.49 7.31
N GLU A 57 -15.55 17.99 7.42
CA GLU A 57 -15.84 16.55 7.59
C GLU A 57 -15.50 15.78 6.31
N TYR A 58 -15.85 16.32 5.15
CA TYR A 58 -15.44 15.82 3.84
C TYR A 58 -13.92 15.79 3.70
N ARG A 59 -13.26 16.88 4.07
CA ARG A 59 -11.80 16.98 4.04
C ARG A 59 -11.17 15.92 4.94
N VAL A 60 -11.69 15.72 6.16
CA VAL A 60 -11.19 14.69 7.10
C VAL A 60 -11.39 13.28 6.54
N LEU A 61 -12.56 12.98 5.97
CA LEU A 61 -12.84 11.69 5.33
C LEU A 61 -11.91 11.43 4.15
N LEU A 62 -11.73 12.42 3.25
CA LEU A 62 -10.82 12.34 2.12
C LEU A 62 -9.36 12.16 2.56
N TYR A 63 -8.91 12.88 3.59
CA TYR A 63 -7.57 12.69 4.16
C TYR A 63 -7.40 11.29 4.75
N THR A 64 -8.44 10.75 5.40
CA THR A 64 -8.41 9.41 5.97
C THR A 64 -8.29 8.36 4.86
N ILE A 65 -9.11 8.47 3.80
CA ILE A 65 -9.06 7.59 2.62
C ILE A 65 -7.67 7.64 1.98
N LEU A 66 -7.17 8.85 1.70
CA LEU A 66 -5.85 9.04 1.10
C LEU A 66 -4.74 8.48 1.99
N GLY A 67 -4.84 8.66 3.31
CA GLY A 67 -3.90 8.13 4.29
C GLY A 67 -3.82 6.61 4.26
N GLU A 68 -4.96 5.93 4.22
CA GLU A 68 -5.03 4.47 4.11
C GLU A 68 -4.44 3.98 2.77
N LEU A 69 -4.77 4.62 1.65
CA LEU A 69 -4.21 4.28 0.34
C LEU A 69 -2.69 4.45 0.29
N LYS A 70 -2.17 5.56 0.85
CA LYS A 70 -0.71 5.83 0.94
C LYS A 70 0.00 4.79 1.79
N LYS A 71 -0.58 4.35 2.91
CA LYS A 71 -0.03 3.27 3.75
C LYS A 71 0.09 1.97 2.95
N ASN A 72 -0.95 1.59 2.21
CA ASN A 72 -0.95 0.38 1.41
C ASN A 72 0.11 0.43 0.29
N ALA A 73 0.19 1.54 -0.44
CA ALA A 73 1.22 1.74 -1.45
C ALA A 73 2.63 1.60 -0.86
N LYS A 74 2.88 2.17 0.31
CA LYS A 74 4.18 2.07 1.00
C LYS A 74 4.53 0.62 1.38
N ILE A 75 3.55 -0.18 1.81
CA ILE A 75 3.77 -1.60 2.11
C ILE A 75 4.17 -2.34 0.83
N LEU A 76 3.39 -2.16 -0.26
CA LEU A 76 3.65 -2.81 -1.54
C LEU A 76 5.03 -2.45 -2.11
N ILE A 77 5.43 -1.18 -2.05
CA ILE A 77 6.76 -0.73 -2.48
C ILE A 77 7.85 -1.44 -1.68
N LYS A 78 7.77 -1.45 -0.34
CA LYS A 78 8.76 -2.11 0.51
C LYS A 78 8.88 -3.61 0.24
N THR A 79 7.74 -4.27 0.02
CA THR A 79 7.72 -5.69 -0.35
C THR A 79 8.41 -5.90 -1.70
N GLY A 80 8.09 -5.08 -2.70
CA GLY A 80 8.73 -5.13 -4.02
C GLY A 80 10.23 -4.90 -3.96
N ASP A 81 10.68 -3.89 -3.22
CA ASP A 81 12.10 -3.58 -3.01
C ASP A 81 12.86 -4.77 -2.38
N LEU A 82 12.25 -5.44 -1.39
CA LEU A 82 12.83 -6.63 -0.78
C LEU A 82 12.99 -7.75 -1.82
N ILE A 83 11.95 -8.04 -2.60
CA ILE A 83 12.00 -9.08 -3.65
C ILE A 83 13.10 -8.76 -4.68
N ILE A 84 13.20 -7.51 -5.12
CA ILE A 84 14.24 -7.08 -6.06
C ILE A 84 15.64 -7.26 -5.45
N SER A 85 15.84 -6.93 -4.17
CA SER A 85 17.12 -7.13 -3.50
C SER A 85 17.51 -8.61 -3.46
N MET A 86 16.57 -9.50 -3.14
CA MET A 86 16.79 -10.95 -3.13
C MET A 86 17.15 -11.49 -4.51
N GLN A 87 16.48 -11.03 -5.56
CA GLN A 87 16.80 -11.42 -6.94
C GLN A 87 18.21 -10.98 -7.36
N LYS A 88 18.64 -9.77 -6.97
CA LYS A 88 20.00 -9.28 -7.24
C LYS A 88 21.06 -10.12 -6.52
N GLU A 89 20.80 -10.54 -5.29
CA GLU A 89 21.70 -11.42 -4.55
C GLU A 89 21.79 -12.81 -5.20
N ALA A 90 20.65 -13.43 -5.53
CA ALA A 90 20.61 -14.73 -6.20
C ALA A 90 21.31 -14.74 -7.58
N ASN A 91 21.23 -13.63 -8.33
CA ASN A 91 21.89 -13.51 -9.64
C ASN A 91 23.40 -13.25 -9.53
N LYS A 92 23.90 -12.70 -8.42
CA LYS A 92 25.35 -12.52 -8.19
C LYS A 92 26.06 -13.83 -7.84
N GLU A 93 25.32 -14.81 -7.32
CA GLU A 93 25.87 -16.11 -6.92
C GLU A 93 25.93 -17.14 -8.06
N ARG A 94 25.47 -16.81 -9.27
CA ARG A 94 25.77 -17.63 -10.46
C ARG A 94 27.16 -17.25 -10.97
N PRO A 95 28.18 -18.10 -10.86
CA PRO A 95 29.40 -17.90 -11.62
C PRO A 95 29.00 -18.00 -13.09
N SER A 96 29.47 -17.06 -13.91
CA SER A 96 29.64 -17.35 -15.32
C SER A 96 30.63 -18.51 -15.40
N GLU A 97 30.14 -19.73 -15.64
CA GLU A 97 30.95 -20.81 -16.19
C GLU A 97 31.36 -20.38 -17.60
N THR A 98 32.30 -19.44 -17.68
CA THR A 98 33.16 -19.33 -18.85
C THR A 98 34.22 -20.40 -18.61
N GLN A 99 33.90 -21.63 -19.00
CA GLN A 99 34.92 -22.62 -19.32
C GLN A 99 35.79 -21.98 -20.39
N GLU A 100 36.92 -21.41 -19.98
CA GLU A 100 38.08 -21.31 -20.86
C GLU A 100 38.45 -22.75 -21.22
N PHE A 101 37.95 -23.21 -22.37
CA PHE A 101 38.55 -24.36 -23.03
C PHE A 101 39.91 -23.90 -23.54
N ASP A 102 40.97 -24.33 -22.86
CA ASP A 102 42.33 -24.31 -23.39
C ASP A 102 42.30 -24.84 -24.83
N SER A 103 42.74 -24.00 -25.78
CA SER A 103 43.01 -24.36 -27.18
C SER A 103 44.47 -24.08 -27.49
#